data_AF-A0A3N9P5K8-F1
#
_entry.id   AF-A0A3N9P5K8-F1
#
_cell.length_a   1.000
_cell.length_b   1.000
_cell.length_c   1.000
_cell.angle_alpha   90.00
_cell.angle_beta   90.00
_cell.angle_gamma   90.00
#
_symmetry.space_group_name_H-M   'P 1'
#
loop_
_entity.id
_entity.type
_entity.pdbx_description
1 polymer ?
#
loop_
_entity_poly.entity_id
_entity_poly.type
_entity_poly.pdbx_seq_one_letter_code
_entity_poly.pdbx_strand_id
1 'polypeptide(L)'
;WTKYQLPNPVGSYRREFAIPDDWDGRQIFLHFAGVQSAMTVWVNGEKVGYSQESMTPAEFNITRYIKPGTNVLAVEVYRWSDGSYLEDQDFWRLSGIYRDVYVYATPELHIRDFWVRSQLTDFSSAKLLLNAKIKNNDVEASKAAALRLYLIRDDVAGTPILEQQIQSIPAGLEIALDLTAVVDRPALWSTEIPNLYTVILELLDANGVVTEVLSTPFGFRRVEIKDAQLWVNGRCVLLKGANRHEIDPFAGRAVSLERMLQDITLMKQFNCNVVRTSHYPNHPHW
;
A
#
# COMPACT_ATOMS: atom_id res chain seq x y z
N TRP A 1 -33.34 -25.18 -12.43
CA TRP A 1 -32.85 -24.92 -13.80
C TRP A 1 -31.90 -23.73 -13.74
N THR A 2 -30.57 -23.93 -13.87
CA THR A 2 -29.57 -22.96 -14.40
C THR A 2 -28.09 -23.29 -14.09
N LYS A 3 -27.74 -24.04 -13.03
CA LYS A 3 -26.31 -24.33 -12.75
C LYS A 3 -25.58 -25.11 -13.86
N TYR A 4 -26.31 -25.89 -14.68
CA TYR A 4 -25.72 -26.67 -15.77
C TYR A 4 -25.54 -25.87 -17.07
N GLN A 5 -26.29 -24.78 -17.27
CA GLN A 5 -26.21 -23.96 -18.49
C GLN A 5 -25.25 -22.77 -18.36
N LEU A 6 -25.02 -22.26 -17.15
CA LEU A 6 -24.07 -21.17 -16.87
C LEU A 6 -23.22 -21.50 -15.63
N PRO A 7 -22.28 -22.47 -15.73
CA PRO A 7 -21.39 -22.79 -14.63
C PRO A 7 -20.44 -21.61 -14.34
N ASN A 8 -20.28 -21.28 -13.06
CA ASN A 8 -19.24 -20.35 -12.60
C ASN A 8 -18.05 -21.17 -12.06
N PRO A 9 -16.89 -21.18 -12.72
CA PRO A 9 -15.70 -21.87 -12.21
C PRO A 9 -15.29 -21.35 -10.83
N VAL A 10 -14.99 -22.28 -9.92
CA VAL A 10 -14.54 -21.98 -8.56
C VAL A 10 -13.20 -22.67 -8.32
N GLY A 11 -12.20 -21.90 -7.89
CA GLY A 11 -10.92 -22.42 -7.41
C GLY A 11 -10.88 -22.47 -5.89
N SER A 12 -10.57 -23.64 -5.32
CA SER A 12 -10.40 -23.80 -3.87
C SER A 12 -8.92 -23.89 -3.53
N TYR A 13 -8.41 -22.89 -2.83
CA TYR A 13 -7.03 -22.83 -2.34
C TYR A 13 -7.02 -23.15 -0.85
N ARG A 14 -6.04 -23.93 -0.40
CA ARG A 14 -5.83 -24.23 1.03
C ARG A 14 -4.34 -24.27 1.34
N ARG A 15 -3.92 -23.61 2.41
CA ARG A 15 -2.54 -23.61 2.88
C ARG A 15 -2.47 -23.57 4.41
N GLU A 16 -1.45 -24.20 4.96
CA GLU A 16 -1.13 -24.10 6.38
C GLU A 16 -0.02 -23.06 6.57
N PHE A 17 -0.10 -22.30 7.66
CA PHE A 17 0.86 -21.26 8.00
C PHE A 17 1.01 -21.18 9.52
N ALA A 18 2.15 -20.70 9.99
CA ALA A 18 2.42 -20.44 11.40
C ALA A 18 2.47 -18.93 11.66
N ILE A 19 2.05 -18.53 12.85
CA ILE A 19 2.23 -17.16 13.35
C ILE A 19 3.44 -17.16 14.31
N PRO A 20 4.35 -16.18 14.19
CA PRO A 20 5.45 -16.02 15.14
C PRO A 20 4.98 -15.82 16.59
N ASP A 21 5.73 -16.36 17.56
CA ASP A 21 5.37 -16.29 18.99
C ASP A 21 5.45 -14.85 19.55
N ASP A 22 6.21 -13.97 18.92
CA ASP A 22 6.37 -12.55 19.30
C ASP A 22 5.22 -11.65 18.79
N TRP A 23 4.17 -12.25 18.21
CA TRP A 23 2.95 -11.55 17.78
C TRP A 23 1.84 -11.59 18.82
N ASP A 24 2.07 -12.15 20.00
CA ASP A 24 1.10 -12.12 21.10
C ASP A 24 0.73 -10.67 21.48
N GLY A 25 -0.56 -10.42 21.70
CA GLY A 25 -1.10 -9.08 21.96
C GLY A 25 -1.01 -8.09 20.79
N ARG A 26 -0.80 -8.57 19.55
CA ARG A 26 -0.86 -7.75 18.34
C ARG A 26 -2.13 -7.99 17.53
N GLN A 27 -2.47 -7.03 16.69
CA GLN A 27 -3.50 -7.18 15.67
C GLN A 27 -2.90 -7.85 14.45
N ILE A 28 -3.47 -8.97 14.02
CA ILE A 28 -2.97 -9.79 12.91
C ILE A 28 -3.89 -9.59 11.72
N PHE A 29 -3.31 -9.25 10.57
CA PHE A 29 -4.02 -9.01 9.33
C PHE A 29 -3.58 -9.99 8.25
N LEU A 30 -4.54 -10.45 7.44
CA LEU A 30 -4.31 -11.18 6.21
C LEU A 30 -4.46 -10.23 5.03
N HIS A 31 -3.41 -10.14 4.21
CA HIS A 31 -3.38 -9.30 3.03
C HIS A 31 -3.38 -10.16 1.76
N PHE A 32 -4.27 -9.82 0.82
CA PHE A 32 -4.23 -10.31 -0.56
C PHE A 32 -4.02 -9.12 -1.49
N ALA A 33 -2.92 -9.10 -2.24
CA ALA A 33 -2.59 -7.98 -3.13
C ALA A 33 -3.41 -7.97 -4.43
N GLY A 34 -4.06 -9.08 -4.78
CA GLY A 34 -4.89 -9.22 -5.98
C GLY A 34 -5.44 -10.63 -6.19
N VAL A 35 -6.78 -10.74 -6.23
CA VAL A 35 -7.51 -12.00 -6.44
C VAL A 35 -8.64 -11.77 -7.43
N GLN A 36 -8.69 -12.55 -8.51
CA GLN A 36 -9.66 -12.33 -9.57
C GLN A 36 -10.72 -13.45 -9.68
N SER A 37 -12.03 -13.17 -9.67
CA SER A 37 -12.69 -11.84 -9.58
C SER A 37 -13.34 -11.54 -8.23
N ALA A 38 -13.53 -12.57 -7.42
CA ALA A 38 -14.06 -12.45 -6.07
C ALA A 38 -13.57 -13.61 -5.22
N MET A 39 -13.51 -13.41 -3.91
CA MET A 39 -13.13 -14.47 -2.99
C MET A 39 -13.95 -14.46 -1.71
N THR A 40 -14.13 -15.65 -1.14
CA THR A 40 -14.51 -15.83 0.25
C THR A 40 -13.34 -16.44 1.01
N VAL A 41 -13.07 -15.95 2.23
CA VAL A 41 -11.91 -16.32 3.03
C VAL A 41 -12.34 -17.01 4.32
N TRP A 42 -11.64 -18.08 4.68
CA TRP A 42 -11.77 -18.79 5.94
C TRP A 42 -10.41 -19.00 6.61
N VAL A 43 -10.39 -18.88 7.93
CA VAL A 43 -9.23 -19.20 8.76
C VAL A 43 -9.68 -20.20 9.83
N ASN A 44 -8.96 -21.31 9.95
CA ASN A 44 -9.26 -22.41 10.88
C ASN A 44 -10.71 -22.96 10.77
N GLY A 45 -11.29 -22.89 9.59
CA GLY A 45 -12.67 -23.37 9.32
C GLY A 45 -13.76 -22.31 9.57
N GLU A 46 -13.40 -21.16 10.11
CA GLU A 46 -14.33 -20.06 10.37
C GLU A 46 -14.30 -19.03 9.24
N LYS A 47 -15.49 -18.55 8.84
CA LYS A 47 -15.61 -17.56 7.76
C LYS A 47 -15.12 -16.19 8.26
N VAL A 48 -14.14 -15.64 7.55
CA VAL A 48 -13.54 -14.33 7.84
C VAL A 48 -14.27 -13.23 7.09
N GLY A 49 -14.42 -13.37 5.77
CA GLY A 49 -14.96 -12.31 4.94
C GLY A 49 -15.09 -12.65 3.46
N TYR A 50 -15.47 -11.63 2.70
CA TYR A 50 -15.66 -11.66 1.25
C TYR A 50 -15.05 -10.40 0.63
N SER A 51 -14.54 -10.49 -0.59
CA SER A 51 -14.00 -9.34 -1.34
C SER A 51 -14.22 -9.48 -2.85
N GLN A 52 -14.40 -8.34 -3.50
CA GLN A 52 -14.38 -8.09 -4.95
C GLN A 52 -13.38 -6.95 -5.24
N GLU A 53 -13.21 -6.62 -6.52
CA GLU A 53 -12.16 -5.76 -7.08
C GLU A 53 -10.82 -6.50 -7.20
N SER A 54 -10.54 -6.97 -8.41
CA SER A 54 -9.40 -7.83 -8.69
C SER A 54 -8.06 -7.10 -8.54
N MET A 55 -8.04 -5.78 -8.68
CA MET A 55 -6.82 -5.01 -8.95
C MET A 55 -6.31 -4.21 -7.74
N THR A 56 -7.05 -4.21 -6.63
CA THR A 56 -6.66 -3.58 -5.37
C THR A 56 -6.51 -4.61 -4.26
N PRO A 57 -5.70 -4.33 -3.23
CA PRO A 57 -5.55 -5.24 -2.12
C PRO A 57 -6.85 -5.38 -1.29
N ALA A 58 -7.02 -6.54 -0.67
CA ALA A 58 -8.04 -6.80 0.32
C ALA A 58 -7.38 -7.29 1.62
N GLU A 59 -7.76 -6.64 2.73
CA GLU A 59 -7.21 -6.93 4.05
C GLU A 59 -8.31 -7.36 5.02
N PHE A 60 -8.00 -8.37 5.83
CA PHE A 60 -8.90 -8.88 6.85
C PHE A 60 -8.17 -8.92 8.19
N ASN A 61 -8.73 -8.30 9.22
CA ASN A 61 -8.28 -8.54 10.59
C ASN A 61 -8.65 -9.99 10.96
N ILE A 62 -7.64 -10.82 11.15
CA ILE A 62 -7.78 -12.24 11.47
C ILE A 62 -7.47 -12.56 12.94
N THR A 63 -7.16 -11.56 13.78
CA THR A 63 -6.70 -11.73 15.17
C THR A 63 -7.53 -12.76 15.94
N ARG A 64 -8.86 -12.63 15.91
CA ARG A 64 -9.79 -13.52 16.64
C ARG A 64 -9.88 -14.96 16.10
N TYR A 65 -9.37 -15.22 14.90
CA TYR A 65 -9.44 -16.52 14.23
C TYR A 65 -8.13 -17.32 14.37
N ILE A 66 -7.06 -16.67 14.83
CA ILE A 66 -5.75 -17.26 14.99
C ILE A 66 -5.66 -18.04 16.30
N LYS A 67 -4.91 -19.14 16.27
CA LYS A 67 -4.46 -19.89 17.44
C LYS A 67 -2.93 -20.01 17.45
N PRO A 68 -2.30 -20.23 18.61
CA PRO A 68 -0.87 -20.51 18.68
C PRO A 68 -0.44 -21.67 17.77
N GLY A 69 0.73 -21.54 17.14
CA GLY A 69 1.28 -22.55 16.23
C GLY A 69 0.64 -22.54 14.83
N THR A 70 0.23 -23.72 14.35
CA THR A 70 -0.23 -23.90 12.96
C THR A 70 -1.69 -23.51 12.77
N ASN A 71 -1.93 -22.68 11.77
CA ASN A 71 -3.21 -22.17 11.32
C ASN A 71 -3.48 -22.62 9.87
N VAL A 72 -4.77 -22.71 9.50
CA VAL A 72 -5.19 -23.12 8.15
C VAL A 72 -5.91 -21.96 7.49
N LEU A 73 -5.44 -21.55 6.31
CA LEU A 73 -6.13 -20.64 5.40
C LEU A 73 -6.84 -21.44 4.31
N ALA A 74 -8.10 -21.14 4.06
CA ALA A 74 -8.86 -21.63 2.91
C ALA A 74 -9.53 -20.46 2.18
N VAL A 75 -9.50 -20.50 0.85
CA VAL A 75 -10.05 -19.44 -0.01
C VAL A 75 -10.81 -20.07 -1.17
N GLU A 76 -12.06 -19.67 -1.35
CA GLU A 76 -12.82 -19.95 -2.56
C GLU A 76 -12.75 -18.73 -3.48
N VAL A 77 -12.24 -18.93 -4.69
CA VAL A 77 -12.12 -17.88 -5.70
C VAL A 77 -13.11 -18.14 -6.82
N TYR A 78 -13.99 -17.18 -7.08
CA TYR A 78 -14.99 -17.25 -8.13
C TYR A 78 -14.47 -16.54 -9.37
N ARG A 79 -14.57 -17.17 -10.54
CA ARG A 79 -14.16 -16.57 -11.81
C ARG A 79 -15.04 -15.39 -12.21
N TRP A 80 -16.34 -15.52 -11.93
CA TRP A 80 -17.34 -14.50 -12.24
C TRP A 80 -18.05 -14.03 -10.97
N SER A 81 -18.27 -12.73 -10.88
CA SER A 81 -19.04 -12.05 -9.85
C SER A 81 -19.75 -10.85 -10.46
N ASP A 82 -20.60 -10.14 -9.71
CA ASP A 82 -21.14 -8.86 -10.17
C ASP A 82 -20.04 -7.81 -10.41
N GLY A 83 -18.94 -7.85 -9.66
CA GLY A 83 -17.74 -7.05 -9.94
C GLY A 83 -17.13 -7.27 -11.34
N SER A 84 -17.33 -8.43 -11.96
CA SER A 84 -16.85 -8.70 -13.32
C SER A 84 -17.47 -7.76 -14.37
N TYR A 85 -18.65 -7.19 -14.13
CA TYR A 85 -19.24 -6.18 -15.02
C TYR A 85 -18.48 -4.85 -15.01
N LEU A 86 -17.69 -4.59 -13.97
CA LEU A 86 -16.83 -3.40 -13.85
C LEU A 86 -15.40 -3.65 -14.34
N GLU A 87 -15.05 -4.92 -14.61
CA GLU A 87 -13.72 -5.38 -15.02
C GLU A 87 -13.71 -5.86 -16.48
N ASP A 88 -14.24 -5.00 -17.38
CA ASP A 88 -14.39 -5.30 -18.80
C ASP A 88 -13.24 -4.79 -19.68
N GLN A 89 -12.02 -4.79 -19.16
CA GLN A 89 -10.85 -4.39 -19.93
C GLN A 89 -10.65 -5.31 -21.15
N ASP A 90 -10.08 -4.74 -22.22
CA ASP A 90 -9.69 -5.47 -23.43
C ASP A 90 -8.40 -6.27 -23.19
N PHE A 91 -8.54 -7.39 -22.48
CA PHE A 91 -7.45 -8.29 -22.10
C PHE A 91 -7.92 -9.74 -21.87
N TRP A 92 -6.97 -10.63 -21.60
CA TRP A 92 -7.24 -12.03 -21.28
C TRP A 92 -8.04 -12.19 -19.99
N ARG A 93 -9.18 -12.90 -20.06
CA ARG A 93 -10.03 -13.20 -18.90
C ARG A 93 -9.53 -14.41 -18.12
N LEU A 94 -8.51 -14.19 -17.31
CA LEU A 94 -7.95 -15.15 -16.34
C LEU A 94 -8.64 -15.03 -14.97
N SER A 95 -8.31 -15.91 -14.01
CA SER A 95 -8.82 -15.89 -12.63
C SER A 95 -7.85 -16.58 -11.67
N GLY A 96 -8.03 -16.35 -10.36
CA GLY A 96 -7.21 -16.95 -9.30
C GLY A 96 -6.55 -15.90 -8.39
N ILE A 97 -5.78 -16.39 -7.44
CA ILE A 97 -4.89 -15.57 -6.60
C ILE A 97 -3.62 -15.30 -7.41
N TYR A 98 -3.46 -14.07 -7.91
CA TYR A 98 -2.45 -13.75 -8.93
C TYR A 98 -1.41 -12.70 -8.49
N ARG A 99 -1.56 -12.14 -7.28
CA ARG A 99 -0.55 -11.33 -6.59
C ARG A 99 -0.31 -11.89 -5.18
N ASP A 100 0.59 -11.26 -4.45
CA ASP A 100 1.07 -11.71 -3.15
C ASP A 100 -0.04 -11.93 -2.11
N VAL A 101 0.22 -12.91 -1.23
CA VAL A 101 -0.57 -13.17 -0.02
C VAL A 101 0.38 -13.29 1.16
N TYR A 102 0.15 -12.47 2.19
CA TYR A 102 0.96 -12.50 3.40
C TYR A 102 0.13 -12.12 4.62
N VAL A 103 0.66 -12.44 5.79
CA VAL A 103 0.14 -11.97 7.08
C VAL A 103 1.11 -10.95 7.66
N TYR A 104 0.60 -9.94 8.34
CA TYR A 104 1.40 -8.99 9.09
C TYR A 104 0.71 -8.67 10.42
N ALA A 105 1.48 -8.14 11.37
CA ALA A 105 0.97 -7.76 12.67
C ALA A 105 1.32 -6.31 13.02
N THR A 106 0.37 -5.60 13.62
CA THR A 106 0.56 -4.25 14.15
C THR A 106 0.37 -4.26 15.67
N PRO A 107 1.04 -3.39 16.42
CA PRO A 107 0.66 -3.16 17.82
C PRO A 107 -0.79 -2.69 17.93
N GLU A 108 -1.37 -2.77 19.14
CA GLU A 108 -2.73 -2.28 19.37
C GLU A 108 -2.87 -0.78 19.10
N LEU A 109 -1.89 0.00 19.57
CA LEU A 109 -1.72 1.40 19.22
C LEU A 109 -0.76 1.51 18.03
N HIS A 110 -1.27 1.90 16.87
CA HIS A 110 -0.50 1.91 15.62
C HIS A 110 -0.94 3.05 14.68
N ILE A 111 -0.09 3.35 13.70
CA ILE A 111 -0.36 4.26 12.60
C ILE A 111 -1.21 3.49 11.59
N ARG A 112 -2.53 3.69 11.63
CA ARG A 112 -3.46 3.00 10.72
C ARG A 112 -3.32 3.50 9.28
N ASP A 113 -3.04 4.78 9.11
CA ASP A 113 -3.03 5.44 7.80
C ASP A 113 -2.21 6.73 7.88
N PHE A 114 -1.54 7.09 6.78
CA PHE A 114 -0.80 8.34 6.70
C PHE A 114 -0.70 8.85 5.26
N TRP A 115 -0.60 10.17 5.11
CA TRP A 115 -0.39 10.83 3.84
C TRP A 115 0.63 11.95 3.97
N VAL A 116 1.76 11.76 3.28
CA VAL A 116 2.81 12.78 3.14
C VAL A 116 2.61 13.57 1.84
N ARG A 117 2.59 14.89 1.94
CA ARG A 117 2.47 15.82 0.80
C ARG A 117 3.53 16.90 0.89
N SER A 118 3.88 17.51 -0.24
CA SER A 118 4.73 18.70 -0.26
C SER A 118 4.00 19.88 -0.90
N GLN A 119 4.21 21.07 -0.34
CA GLN A 119 3.90 22.33 -1.00
C GLN A 119 5.20 23.07 -1.33
N LEU A 120 5.39 23.36 -2.62
CA LEU A 120 6.55 24.08 -3.17
C LEU A 120 6.04 25.39 -3.79
N THR A 121 6.62 26.54 -3.45
CA THR A 121 6.23 27.84 -4.01
C THR A 121 7.26 28.35 -5.03
N ASP A 122 8.50 28.54 -4.59
CA ASP A 122 9.63 29.05 -5.39
C ASP A 122 10.77 28.02 -5.53
N PHE A 123 10.56 26.80 -5.03
CA PHE A 123 11.53 25.70 -4.96
C PHE A 123 12.76 25.96 -4.07
N SER A 124 12.83 27.11 -3.38
CA SER A 124 13.87 27.40 -2.40
C SER A 124 13.60 26.74 -1.05
N SER A 125 12.33 26.44 -0.78
CA SER A 125 11.84 25.71 0.39
C SER A 125 10.59 24.90 0.06
N ALA A 126 10.29 23.88 0.87
CA ALA A 126 9.04 23.14 0.84
C ALA A 126 8.41 23.06 2.23
N LYS A 127 7.08 23.06 2.29
CA LYS A 127 6.34 22.54 3.45
C LYS A 127 6.08 21.05 3.23
N LEU A 128 6.59 20.21 4.11
CA LEU A 128 6.24 18.80 4.20
C LEU A 128 5.02 18.67 5.13
N LEU A 129 3.91 18.20 4.59
CA LEU A 129 2.65 18.04 5.30
C LEU A 129 2.43 16.55 5.57
N LEU A 130 2.28 16.18 6.84
CA LEU A 130 1.91 14.85 7.27
C LEU A 130 0.48 14.89 7.83
N ASN A 131 -0.42 14.12 7.23
CA ASN A 131 -1.67 13.74 7.87
C ASN A 131 -1.53 12.29 8.32
N ALA A 132 -1.63 12.01 9.63
CA ALA A 132 -1.49 10.67 10.18
C ALA A 132 -2.70 10.31 11.03
N LYS A 133 -3.15 9.06 10.97
CA LYS A 133 -4.26 8.53 11.76
C LYS A 133 -3.73 7.45 12.69
N ILE A 134 -3.87 7.69 13.99
CA ILE A 134 -3.37 6.80 15.04
C ILE A 134 -4.56 6.11 15.66
N LYS A 135 -4.57 4.78 15.59
CA LYS A 135 -5.68 3.94 16.03
C LYS A 135 -5.27 3.15 17.26
N ASN A 136 -6.15 3.15 18.26
CA ASN A 136 -6.09 2.22 19.38
C ASN A 136 -7.11 1.09 19.14
N ASN A 137 -6.63 -0.13 18.92
CA ASN A 137 -7.48 -1.32 18.80
C ASN A 137 -7.67 -2.08 20.13
N ASP A 138 -7.03 -1.62 21.20
CA ASP A 138 -7.17 -2.20 22.53
C ASP A 138 -8.57 -1.94 23.10
N VAL A 139 -8.96 -2.80 24.04
CA VAL A 139 -10.16 -2.66 24.88
C VAL A 139 -9.98 -1.64 26.00
N GLU A 140 -8.74 -1.25 26.28
CA GLU A 140 -8.39 -0.18 27.21
C GLU A 140 -7.92 1.10 26.52
N ALA A 141 -7.93 2.22 27.25
CA ALA A 141 -7.35 3.46 26.76
C ALA A 141 -5.82 3.33 26.65
N SER A 142 -5.24 3.88 25.59
CA SER A 142 -3.80 3.85 25.41
C SER A 142 -3.11 4.73 26.46
N LYS A 143 -1.84 4.43 26.76
CA LYS A 143 -0.97 5.41 27.43
C LYS A 143 -0.65 6.56 26.46
N ALA A 144 -0.04 7.62 26.99
CA ALA A 144 0.56 8.65 26.15
C ALA A 144 1.61 8.03 25.23
N ALA A 145 1.82 8.65 24.06
CA ALA A 145 2.71 8.18 23.01
C ALA A 145 3.35 9.38 22.32
N ALA A 146 4.28 9.14 21.40
CA ALA A 146 4.82 10.18 20.54
C ALA A 146 4.98 9.67 19.10
N LEU A 147 4.80 10.56 18.13
CA LEU A 147 5.06 10.31 16.71
C LEU A 147 6.27 11.13 16.28
N ARG A 148 7.27 10.47 15.69
CA ARG A 148 8.43 11.12 15.07
C ARG A 148 8.38 10.96 13.56
N LEU A 149 8.75 12.01 12.84
CA LEU A 149 8.98 11.97 11.40
C LEU A 149 10.45 12.27 11.11
N TYR A 150 11.07 11.37 10.36
CA TYR A 150 12.39 11.55 9.78
C TYR A 150 12.28 11.69 8.27
N LEU A 151 13.19 12.47 7.70
CA LEU A 151 13.33 12.66 6.26
C LEU A 151 14.79 12.45 5.90
N ILE A 152 15.10 11.27 5.33
CA ILE A 152 16.47 10.82 5.10
C ILE A 152 16.80 10.85 3.60
N ARG A 153 18.01 11.29 3.27
CA ARG A 153 18.61 11.18 1.94
C ARG A 153 20.11 10.93 2.10
N ASP A 154 20.70 10.19 1.16
CA ASP A 154 22.16 9.91 1.10
C ASP A 154 22.72 9.17 2.34
N ASP A 155 21.93 8.26 2.94
CA ASP A 155 22.31 7.37 4.07
C ASP A 155 22.85 8.06 5.34
N VAL A 156 22.57 9.35 5.50
CA VAL A 156 22.91 10.09 6.73
C VAL A 156 21.83 9.82 7.77
N ALA A 157 22.21 9.21 8.90
CA ALA A 157 21.35 9.12 10.08
C ALA A 157 20.95 10.53 10.53
N GLY A 158 19.67 10.85 10.38
CA GLY A 158 19.12 12.17 10.70
C GLY A 158 18.47 12.22 12.08
N THR A 159 18.39 13.42 12.65
CA THR A 159 17.46 13.70 13.75
C THR A 159 16.02 13.79 13.20
N PRO A 160 14.99 13.52 14.01
CA PRO A 160 13.61 13.74 13.56
C PRO A 160 13.43 15.22 13.19
N ILE A 161 12.77 15.48 12.06
CA ILE A 161 12.43 16.85 11.65
C ILE A 161 11.10 17.30 12.26
N LEU A 162 10.36 16.37 12.88
CA LEU A 162 9.15 16.62 13.63
C LEU A 162 8.99 15.58 14.72
N GLU A 163 8.55 16.03 15.90
CA GLU A 163 8.09 15.17 16.99
C GLU A 163 6.76 15.73 17.54
N GLN A 164 5.75 14.87 17.63
CA GLN A 164 4.42 15.21 18.14
C GLN A 164 4.07 14.30 19.32
N GLN A 165 3.78 14.91 20.47
CA GLN A 165 3.25 14.19 21.62
C GLN A 165 1.78 13.85 21.42
N ILE A 166 1.40 12.63 21.78
CA ILE A 166 0.05 12.08 21.66
C ILE A 166 -0.46 11.77 23.05
N GLN A 167 -1.62 12.34 23.40
CA GLN A 167 -2.32 12.00 24.64
C GLN A 167 -2.95 10.60 24.53
N SER A 168 -3.39 10.05 25.67
CA SER A 168 -4.15 8.81 25.73
C SER A 168 -5.30 8.81 24.71
N ILE A 169 -5.38 7.76 23.90
CA ILE A 169 -6.47 7.51 22.95
C ILE A 169 -7.42 6.49 23.57
N PRO A 170 -8.72 6.80 23.75
CA PRO A 170 -9.66 5.83 24.31
C PRO A 170 -9.75 4.52 23.52
N ALA A 171 -10.17 3.46 24.20
CA ALA A 171 -10.35 2.14 23.63
C ALA A 171 -11.13 2.16 22.31
N GLY A 172 -10.63 1.48 21.29
CA GLY A 172 -11.28 1.40 19.98
C GLY A 172 -11.38 2.72 19.20
N LEU A 173 -10.81 3.85 19.68
CA LEU A 173 -10.89 5.15 19.00
C LEU A 173 -9.64 5.44 18.15
N GLU A 174 -9.78 6.46 17.30
CA GLU A 174 -8.75 6.95 16.40
C GLU A 174 -8.65 8.48 16.51
N ILE A 175 -7.44 9.01 16.39
CA ILE A 175 -7.20 10.44 16.25
C ILE A 175 -6.51 10.73 14.91
N ALA A 176 -6.67 11.96 14.42
CA ALA A 176 -5.95 12.48 13.27
C ALA A 176 -4.95 13.57 13.71
N LEU A 177 -3.76 13.54 13.14
CA LEU A 177 -2.70 14.52 13.36
C LEU A 177 -2.40 15.22 12.04
N ASP A 178 -2.44 16.56 12.04
CA ASP A 178 -2.05 17.41 10.92
C ASP A 178 -0.78 18.17 11.27
N LEU A 179 0.32 17.76 10.66
CA LEU A 179 1.67 18.14 11.05
C LEU A 179 2.40 18.76 9.86
N THR A 180 3.21 19.78 10.11
CA THR A 180 3.96 20.50 9.07
C THR A 180 5.40 20.70 9.48
N ALA A 181 6.33 20.36 8.59
CA ALA A 181 7.75 20.67 8.70
C ALA A 181 8.20 21.52 7.50
N VAL A 182 9.23 22.34 7.67
CA VAL A 182 9.86 23.10 6.58
C VAL A 182 11.14 22.41 6.18
N VAL A 183 11.33 22.25 4.87
CA VAL A 183 12.54 21.65 4.28
C VAL A 183 13.16 22.67 3.35
N ASP A 184 14.36 23.14 3.70
CA ASP A 184 15.10 24.10 2.90
C ASP A 184 15.79 23.43 1.72
N ARG A 185 15.68 24.05 0.55
CA ARG A 185 16.33 23.62 -0.71
C ARG A 185 16.20 22.11 -0.98
N PRO A 186 14.97 21.57 -1.03
CA PRO A 186 14.77 20.14 -1.23
C PRO A 186 15.27 19.70 -2.60
N ALA A 187 15.90 18.52 -2.67
CA ALA A 187 16.23 17.91 -3.96
C ALA A 187 14.94 17.48 -4.67
N LEU A 188 14.65 18.12 -5.80
CA LEU A 188 13.42 17.88 -6.54
C LEU A 188 13.47 16.55 -7.30
N TRP A 189 12.37 15.82 -7.25
CA TRP A 189 12.13 14.63 -8.07
C TRP A 189 11.60 15.03 -9.44
N SER A 190 12.12 14.38 -10.49
CA SER A 190 11.54 14.36 -11.83
C SER A 190 11.75 13.00 -12.50
N THR A 191 11.18 12.81 -13.68
CA THR A 191 11.42 11.62 -14.51
C THR A 191 12.85 11.55 -15.06
N GLU A 192 13.57 12.67 -15.06
CA GLU A 192 14.96 12.80 -15.51
C GLU A 192 15.95 12.64 -14.35
N ILE A 193 15.66 13.23 -13.20
CA ILE A 193 16.49 13.18 -11.99
C ILE A 193 15.58 12.71 -10.83
N PRO A 194 15.49 11.39 -10.58
CA PRO A 194 14.55 10.83 -9.61
C PRO A 194 15.09 10.94 -8.18
N ASN A 195 15.38 12.16 -7.71
CA ASN A 195 15.78 12.37 -6.31
C ASN A 195 14.68 11.88 -5.37
N LEU A 196 15.03 10.99 -4.45
CA LEU A 196 14.13 10.46 -3.43
C LEU A 196 14.69 10.71 -2.05
N TYR A 197 13.78 10.97 -1.12
CA TYR A 197 13.99 10.87 0.31
C TYR A 197 13.26 9.61 0.82
N THR A 198 13.69 9.08 1.95
CA THR A 198 12.92 8.11 2.74
C THR A 198 12.24 8.87 3.87
N VAL A 199 10.91 8.86 3.89
CA VAL A 199 10.15 9.31 5.05
C VAL A 199 10.02 8.12 5.99
N ILE A 200 10.42 8.30 7.25
CA ILE A 200 10.24 7.29 8.31
C ILE A 200 9.33 7.90 9.37
N LEU A 201 8.30 7.14 9.77
CA LEU A 201 7.43 7.45 10.88
C LEU A 201 7.71 6.46 12.00
N GLU A 202 8.05 6.95 13.18
CA GLU A 202 8.18 6.12 14.38
C GLU A 202 7.06 6.47 15.35
N LEU A 203 6.35 5.44 15.83
CA LEU A 203 5.46 5.57 16.97
C LEU A 203 6.18 5.06 18.22
N LEU A 204 6.13 5.84 19.29
CA LEU A 204 6.79 5.57 20.56
C LEU A 204 5.77 5.44 21.68
N ASP A 205 6.03 4.54 22.62
CA ASP A 205 5.23 4.41 23.84
C ASP A 205 5.53 5.52 24.88
N ALA A 206 4.84 5.46 26.02
CA ALA A 206 5.03 6.42 27.12
C ALA A 206 6.44 6.41 27.74
N ASN A 207 7.23 5.37 27.50
CA ASN A 207 8.60 5.24 27.99
C ASN A 207 9.63 5.68 26.95
N GLY A 208 9.19 6.12 25.76
CA GLY A 208 10.07 6.50 24.65
C GLY A 208 10.64 5.30 23.90
N VAL A 209 10.03 4.11 24.01
CA VAL A 209 10.40 2.93 23.24
C VAL A 209 9.64 2.94 21.91
N VAL A 210 10.34 2.70 20.80
CA VAL A 210 9.73 2.59 19.48
C VAL A 210 8.91 1.31 19.38
N THR A 211 7.61 1.44 19.10
CA THR A 211 6.66 0.32 18.99
C THR A 211 6.32 -0.02 17.55
N GLU A 212 6.41 0.96 16.64
CA GLU A 212 6.14 0.78 15.22
C GLU A 212 7.02 1.73 14.39
N VAL A 213 7.47 1.23 13.24
CA VAL A 213 8.19 2.02 12.24
C VAL A 213 7.58 1.76 10.88
N LEU A 214 7.14 2.83 10.20
CA LEU A 214 6.70 2.79 8.81
C LEU A 214 7.64 3.64 7.95
N SER A 215 7.84 3.22 6.69
CA SER A 215 8.67 3.99 5.76
C SER A 215 8.06 4.04 4.37
N THR A 216 8.23 5.19 3.69
CA THR A 216 7.88 5.34 2.28
C THR A 216 8.91 6.20 1.54
N PRO A 217 9.22 5.90 0.27
CA PRO A 217 9.93 6.85 -0.57
C PRO A 217 9.08 8.10 -0.79
N PHE A 218 9.73 9.26 -0.89
CA PHE A 218 9.09 10.54 -1.13
C PHE A 218 9.93 11.42 -2.07
N GLY A 219 9.31 11.91 -3.14
CA GLY A 219 9.93 12.80 -4.11
C GLY A 219 9.26 14.18 -4.11
N PHE A 220 9.99 15.22 -3.70
CA PHE A 220 9.51 16.61 -3.76
C PHE A 220 9.29 17.01 -5.20
N ARG A 221 8.03 17.25 -5.56
CA ARG A 221 7.66 17.72 -6.90
C ARG A 221 6.41 18.56 -6.82
N ARG A 222 6.28 19.49 -7.76
CA ARG A 222 5.03 20.21 -7.99
C ARG A 222 4.52 19.87 -9.38
N VAL A 223 3.29 19.37 -9.45
CA VAL A 223 2.58 19.11 -10.71
C VAL A 223 1.42 20.09 -10.77
N GLU A 224 1.33 20.85 -11.84
CA GLU A 224 0.30 21.88 -12.01
C GLU A 224 -0.17 21.96 -13.47
N ILE A 225 -1.43 22.35 -13.66
CA ILE A 225 -1.93 22.75 -14.98
C ILE A 225 -1.91 24.27 -15.02
N LYS A 226 -1.14 24.83 -15.94
CA LYS A 226 -1.04 26.27 -16.17
C LYS A 226 -1.15 26.53 -17.67
N ASP A 227 -2.01 27.47 -18.04
CA ASP A 227 -2.26 27.85 -19.44
C ASP A 227 -2.58 26.63 -20.33
N ALA A 228 -3.44 25.73 -19.82
CA ALA A 228 -3.83 24.45 -20.44
C ALA A 228 -2.67 23.48 -20.75
N GLN A 229 -1.52 23.66 -20.11
CA GLN A 229 -0.36 22.78 -20.24
C GLN A 229 -0.04 22.09 -18.91
N LEU A 230 0.59 20.92 -18.97
CA LEU A 230 1.08 20.20 -17.80
C LEU A 230 2.49 20.67 -17.46
N TRP A 231 2.68 21.11 -16.22
CA TRP A 231 3.95 21.58 -15.70
C TRP A 231 4.43 20.69 -14.55
N VAL A 232 5.71 20.39 -14.54
CA VAL A 232 6.40 19.71 -13.44
C VAL A 232 7.58 20.57 -13.01
N ASN A 233 7.63 20.93 -11.74
CA ASN A 233 8.69 21.76 -11.15
C ASN A 233 8.96 23.06 -11.93
N GLY A 234 7.88 23.75 -12.34
CA GLY A 234 7.98 25.02 -13.06
C GLY A 234 8.41 24.89 -14.53
N ARG A 235 8.38 23.68 -15.12
CA ARG A 235 8.64 23.45 -16.55
C ARG A 235 7.47 22.74 -17.23
N CYS A 236 7.05 23.23 -18.40
CA CYS A 236 6.11 22.51 -19.26
C CYS A 236 6.74 21.22 -19.78
N VAL A 237 6.04 20.09 -19.67
CA VAL A 237 6.57 18.76 -19.99
C VAL A 237 5.90 18.14 -21.22
N LEU A 238 6.69 17.44 -22.04
CA LEU A 238 6.20 16.57 -23.11
C LEU A 238 6.11 15.13 -22.60
N LEU A 239 4.92 14.54 -22.63
CA LEU A 239 4.70 13.16 -22.24
C LEU A 239 4.99 12.23 -23.44
N LYS A 240 6.00 11.38 -23.28
CA LYS A 240 6.38 10.32 -24.22
C LYS A 240 6.06 9.00 -23.54
N GLY A 241 4.82 8.55 -23.67
CA GLY A 241 4.31 7.44 -22.87
C GLY A 241 3.74 6.29 -23.68
N ALA A 242 3.56 5.17 -22.98
CA ALA A 242 2.86 3.99 -23.48
C ALA A 242 1.85 3.49 -22.44
N ASN A 243 0.84 2.75 -22.92
CA ASN A 243 -0.05 1.98 -22.06
C ASN A 243 0.63 0.64 -21.76
N ARG A 244 0.54 0.20 -20.51
CA ARG A 244 1.08 -1.08 -20.08
C ARG A 244 0.02 -1.85 -19.31
N HIS A 245 -0.34 -3.01 -19.85
CA HIS A 245 -1.05 -4.05 -19.11
C HIS A 245 -0.04 -4.93 -18.36
N GLU A 246 -0.46 -5.46 -17.21
CA GLU A 246 0.29 -6.50 -16.50
C GLU A 246 -0.02 -7.86 -17.12
N ILE A 247 0.86 -8.32 -18.02
CA ILE A 247 0.78 -9.63 -18.64
C ILE A 247 2.19 -10.18 -18.89
N ASP A 248 2.40 -11.43 -18.50
CA ASP A 248 3.56 -12.23 -18.85
C ASP A 248 3.08 -13.43 -19.70
N PRO A 249 3.79 -13.79 -20.79
CA PRO A 249 3.38 -14.86 -21.68
C PRO A 249 3.30 -16.26 -21.03
N PHE A 250 3.98 -16.47 -19.89
CA PHE A 250 4.00 -17.74 -19.18
C PHE A 250 3.22 -17.71 -17.88
N ALA A 251 3.29 -16.59 -17.14
CA ALA A 251 2.64 -16.43 -15.83
C ALA A 251 1.28 -15.72 -15.89
N GLY A 252 0.84 -15.27 -17.07
CA GLY A 252 -0.38 -14.49 -17.22
C GLY A 252 -0.27 -13.18 -16.43
N ARG A 253 -1.22 -12.91 -15.53
CA ARG A 253 -1.21 -11.66 -14.75
C ARG A 253 -0.27 -11.67 -13.53
N ALA A 254 0.34 -12.81 -13.20
CA ALA A 254 1.32 -12.90 -12.12
C ALA A 254 2.69 -12.39 -12.62
N VAL A 255 2.78 -11.08 -12.90
CA VAL A 255 3.99 -10.45 -13.41
C VAL A 255 5.01 -10.30 -12.29
N SER A 256 6.21 -10.86 -12.49
CA SER A 256 7.32 -10.78 -11.54
C SER A 256 7.99 -9.40 -11.51
N LEU A 257 8.68 -9.07 -10.43
CA LEU A 257 9.49 -7.84 -10.31
C LEU A 257 10.54 -7.73 -11.43
N GLU A 258 11.17 -8.82 -11.82
CA GLU A 258 12.18 -8.85 -12.88
C GLU A 258 11.60 -8.40 -14.23
N ARG A 259 10.37 -8.80 -14.53
CA ARG A 259 9.62 -8.35 -15.71
C ARG A 259 9.25 -6.87 -15.64
N MET A 260 8.85 -6.39 -14.46
CA MET A 260 8.61 -4.96 -14.25
C MET A 260 9.88 -4.14 -14.53
N LEU A 261 11.02 -4.56 -13.96
CA LEU A 261 12.30 -3.89 -14.18
C LEU A 261 12.76 -3.95 -15.64
N GLN A 262 12.51 -5.07 -16.34
CA GLN A 262 12.75 -5.18 -17.76
C GLN A 262 11.92 -4.18 -18.56
N ASP A 263 10.63 -4.07 -18.29
CA ASP A 263 9.73 -3.12 -18.95
C ASP A 263 10.20 -1.67 -18.73
N ILE A 264 10.52 -1.30 -17.48
CA ILE A 264 11.03 0.04 -17.15
C ILE A 264 12.34 0.33 -17.89
N THR A 265 13.24 -0.64 -17.92
CA THR A 265 14.55 -0.50 -18.59
C THR A 265 14.36 -0.26 -20.09
N LEU A 266 13.52 -1.04 -20.76
CA LEU A 266 13.21 -0.86 -22.18
C LEU A 266 12.53 0.49 -22.42
N MET A 267 11.52 0.85 -21.63
CA MET A 267 10.85 2.16 -21.75
C MET A 267 11.86 3.31 -21.65
N LYS A 268 12.78 3.27 -20.68
CA LYS A 268 13.83 4.27 -20.53
C LYS A 268 14.81 4.29 -21.70
N GLN A 269 15.27 3.13 -22.17
CA GLN A 269 16.17 3.02 -23.33
C GLN A 269 15.55 3.57 -24.62
N PHE A 270 14.23 3.48 -24.76
CA PHE A 270 13.46 4.00 -25.89
C PHE A 270 12.86 5.40 -25.63
N ASN A 271 13.42 6.14 -24.65
CA ASN A 271 13.08 7.53 -24.34
C ASN A 271 11.64 7.77 -23.85
N CYS A 272 10.95 6.74 -23.36
CA CYS A 272 9.68 6.91 -22.66
C CYS A 272 9.90 7.53 -21.27
N ASN A 273 9.01 8.44 -20.88
CA ASN A 273 9.06 9.11 -19.57
C ASN A 273 7.76 8.97 -18.76
N VAL A 274 6.73 8.33 -19.32
CA VAL A 274 5.44 8.11 -18.65
C VAL A 274 4.92 6.72 -19.02
N VAL A 275 4.26 6.08 -18.07
CA VAL A 275 3.44 4.89 -18.29
C VAL A 275 2.02 5.19 -17.84
N ARG A 276 1.03 4.73 -18.62
CA ARG A 276 -0.36 4.65 -18.16
C ARG A 276 -0.64 3.21 -17.74
N THR A 277 -1.09 3.04 -16.50
CA THR A 277 -1.54 1.76 -15.93
C THR A 277 -2.91 1.38 -16.50
N SER A 278 -2.95 0.97 -17.76
CA SER A 278 -4.16 0.57 -18.47
C SER A 278 -4.67 -0.77 -17.89
N HIS A 279 -5.84 -0.86 -17.27
CA HIS A 279 -6.76 0.22 -16.84
C HIS A 279 -7.14 0.03 -15.38
N TYR A 280 -6.12 -0.15 -14.55
CA TYR A 280 -6.25 -0.55 -13.16
C TYR A 280 -4.97 -0.25 -12.38
N PRO A 281 -5.05 -0.16 -11.04
CA PRO A 281 -3.86 -0.15 -10.19
C PRO A 281 -2.97 -1.37 -10.48
N ASN A 282 -1.70 -1.13 -10.77
CA ASN A 282 -0.71 -2.19 -10.98
C ASN A 282 -0.29 -2.79 -9.63
N HIS A 283 0.57 -3.81 -9.67
CA HIS A 283 1.20 -4.37 -8.49
C HIS A 283 1.85 -3.27 -7.64
N PRO A 284 1.78 -3.30 -6.30
CA PRO A 284 2.40 -2.29 -5.43
C PRO A 284 3.91 -2.05 -5.62
N HIS A 285 4.61 -2.91 -6.36
CA HIS A 285 6.03 -2.76 -6.67
C HIS A 285 6.32 -1.95 -7.94
N TRP A 286 5.31 -1.75 -8.81
CA TRP A 286 5.42 -0.97 -10.04
C TRP A 286 5.44 0.54 -9.76
#